data_AF-A0A8X6RNT6-F1
#
_entry.id   AF-A0A8X6RNT6-F1
#
_cell.length_a   1.000
_cell.length_b   1.000
_cell.length_c   1.000
_cell.angle_alpha   90.00
_cell.angle_beta   90.00
_cell.angle_gamma   90.00
#
_symmetry.space_group_name_H-M   'P 1'
#
loop_
_entity.id
_entity.type
_entity.pdbx_description
1 polymer ?
#
loop_
_entity_poly.entity_id
_entity_poly.type
_entity_poly.pdbx_seq_one_letter_code
_entity_poly.pdbx_strand_id
1 'polypeptide(L)'
;MDDDRFTFFSKFVQWLDCWKNLKRNKREGCLSEETFFALRHTVNTIPELIKYILTEHNFKYVLTGKFQTDNLEARFGQYRQMSGANYHVTVQEILQAEKKLRIKSVLTLHSDKYGTISL
;
A
#
# COMPACT_ATOMS: atom_id res chain seq x y z
N MET A 1 4.57 -13.25 -23.73
CA MET A 1 3.66 -13.64 -22.65
C MET A 1 2.29 -13.12 -23.05
N ASP A 2 1.50 -13.98 -23.69
CA ASP A 2 0.11 -13.68 -24.01
C ASP A 2 -0.70 -14.05 -22.77
N ASP A 3 -1.02 -13.06 -21.97
CA ASP A 3 -1.67 -13.23 -20.67
C ASP A 3 -2.80 -12.23 -20.59
N ASP A 4 -4.02 -12.76 -20.53
CA ASP A 4 -5.28 -12.02 -20.53
C ASP A 4 -5.32 -10.95 -19.44
N ARG A 5 -4.58 -11.13 -18.34
CA ARG A 5 -4.50 -10.16 -17.24
C ARG A 5 -3.79 -8.88 -17.67
N PHE A 6 -2.68 -8.98 -18.40
CA PHE A 6 -1.98 -7.79 -18.93
C PHE A 6 -2.83 -7.10 -20.01
N THR A 7 -3.49 -7.88 -20.85
CA THR A 7 -4.43 -7.37 -21.87
C THR A 7 -5.60 -6.61 -21.22
N PHE A 8 -6.15 -7.11 -20.11
CA PHE A 8 -7.17 -6.41 -19.33
C PHE A 8 -6.68 -5.03 -18.87
N PHE A 9 -5.48 -4.94 -18.27
CA PHE A 9 -4.95 -3.67 -17.81
C PHE A 9 -4.74 -2.67 -18.94
N SER A 10 -4.19 -3.09 -20.09
CA SER A 10 -4.05 -2.23 -21.26
C SER A 10 -5.40 -1.71 -21.77
N LYS A 11 -6.42 -2.57 -21.84
CA LYS A 11 -7.80 -2.18 -22.20
C LYS A 11 -8.41 -1.24 -21.16
N PHE A 12 -8.14 -1.44 -19.88
CA PHE A 12 -8.64 -0.60 -18.81
C PHE A 12 -8.03 0.80 -18.84
N VAL A 13 -6.73 0.94 -19.12
CA VAL A 13 -6.10 2.25 -19.35
C VAL A 13 -6.74 2.99 -20.52
N GLN A 14 -6.97 2.29 -21.65
CA GLN A 14 -7.65 2.88 -22.81
C GLN A 14 -9.07 3.34 -22.45
N TRP A 15 -9.81 2.51 -21.70
CA TRP A 15 -11.13 2.86 -21.22
C TRP A 15 -11.10 4.09 -20.29
N LEU A 16 -10.14 4.19 -19.37
CA LEU A 16 -9.95 5.36 -18.50
C LEU A 16 -9.71 6.64 -19.32
N ASP A 17 -8.87 6.57 -20.35
CA ASP A 17 -8.58 7.71 -21.22
C ASP A 17 -9.81 8.14 -22.03
N CYS A 18 -10.60 7.19 -22.54
CA CYS A 18 -11.89 7.50 -23.15
C CYS A 18 -12.87 8.11 -22.15
N TRP A 19 -12.96 7.54 -20.95
CA TRP A 19 -13.87 7.97 -19.89
C TRP A 19 -13.61 9.41 -19.45
N LYS A 20 -12.33 9.81 -19.30
CA LYS A 20 -11.96 11.19 -18.98
C LYS A 20 -12.35 12.19 -20.07
N ASN A 21 -12.31 11.77 -21.34
CA ASN A 21 -12.61 12.62 -22.49
C ASN A 21 -14.10 12.71 -22.82
N LEU A 22 -14.97 11.97 -22.12
CA LEU A 22 -16.42 12.13 -22.26
C LEU A 22 -16.81 13.54 -21.78
N LYS A 23 -17.38 14.33 -22.69
CA LYS A 23 -17.88 15.68 -22.41
C LYS A 23 -19.04 15.62 -21.42
N ARG A 24 -18.73 15.64 -20.13
CA ARG A 24 -19.70 15.76 -19.04
C ARG A 24 -19.63 17.16 -18.46
N ASN A 25 -20.76 17.68 -18.01
CA ASN A 25 -20.79 18.92 -17.24
C ASN A 25 -19.84 18.79 -16.04
N LYS A 26 -19.09 19.85 -15.71
CA LYS A 26 -17.91 19.90 -14.81
C LYS A 26 -18.05 19.28 -13.40
N ARG A 27 -19.20 18.71 -13.02
CA ARG A 27 -19.51 18.25 -11.66
C ARG A 27 -20.13 16.85 -11.56
N GLU A 28 -20.30 16.12 -12.66
CA GLU A 28 -21.05 14.85 -12.61
C GLU A 28 -20.24 13.66 -13.15
N GLY A 29 -19.90 12.74 -12.24
CA GLY A 29 -19.47 11.38 -12.58
C GLY A 29 -18.03 11.23 -13.09
N CYS A 30 -17.10 12.07 -12.64
CA CYS A 30 -15.66 11.97 -12.90
C CYS A 30 -14.84 11.99 -11.59
N LEU A 31 -13.65 11.38 -11.62
CA LEU A 31 -12.67 11.51 -10.54
C LEU A 31 -12.06 12.93 -10.52
N SER A 32 -11.48 13.31 -9.38
CA SER A 32 -10.57 14.47 -9.35
C SER A 32 -9.38 14.23 -10.28
N GLU A 33 -8.74 15.30 -10.75
CA GLU A 33 -7.58 15.19 -11.64
C GLU A 33 -6.45 14.37 -11.00
N GLU A 34 -6.21 14.55 -9.71
CA GLU A 34 -5.21 13.84 -8.93
C GLU A 34 -5.55 12.36 -8.79
N THR A 35 -6.81 12.05 -8.49
CA THR A 35 -7.27 10.67 -8.30
C THR A 35 -7.28 9.92 -9.62
N PHE A 36 -7.68 10.57 -10.72
CA PHE A 36 -7.59 10.01 -12.07
C PHE A 36 -6.13 9.73 -12.46
N PHE A 37 -5.26 10.72 -12.26
CA PHE A 37 -3.83 10.57 -12.56
C PHE A 37 -3.22 9.40 -11.79
N ALA A 38 -3.47 9.33 -10.48
CA ALA A 38 -2.99 8.24 -9.63
C ALA A 38 -3.49 6.88 -10.13
N LEU A 39 -4.79 6.73 -10.38
CA LEU A 39 -5.38 5.49 -10.86
C LEU A 39 -4.76 5.06 -12.20
N ARG A 40 -4.74 5.96 -13.19
CA ARG A 40 -4.16 5.69 -14.52
C ARG A 40 -2.68 5.31 -14.40
N HIS A 41 -1.92 6.03 -13.59
CA HIS A 41 -0.51 5.76 -13.37
C HIS A 41 -0.31 4.37 -12.76
N THR A 42 -1.01 4.04 -11.68
CA THR A 42 -0.92 2.73 -11.01
C THR A 42 -1.29 1.57 -11.94
N VAL A 43 -2.40 1.71 -12.67
CA VAL A 43 -2.87 0.68 -13.62
C VAL A 43 -1.89 0.49 -14.78
N ASN A 44 -1.16 1.53 -15.18
CA ASN A 44 -0.17 1.42 -16.23
C ASN A 44 1.16 0.82 -15.72
N THR A 45 1.67 1.31 -14.59
CA THR A 45 3.04 0.98 -14.12
C THR A 45 3.12 -0.33 -13.35
N ILE A 46 2.12 -0.69 -12.57
CA ILE A 46 2.14 -1.94 -11.78
C ILE A 46 2.25 -3.17 -12.68
N PRO A 47 1.50 -3.30 -13.79
CA PRO A 47 1.65 -4.45 -14.68
C PRO A 47 3.02 -4.49 -15.38
N GLU A 48 3.56 -3.35 -15.79
CA GLU A 48 4.92 -3.27 -16.34
C GLU A 48 5.97 -3.75 -15.33
N LEU A 49 5.84 -3.32 -14.07
CA LEU A 49 6.71 -3.76 -12.98
C LEU A 49 6.59 -5.27 -12.70
N ILE A 50 5.36 -5.81 -12.67
CA ILE A 50 5.13 -7.24 -12.49
C ILE A 50 5.80 -8.02 -13.61
N LYS A 51 5.63 -7.58 -14.87
CA LYS A 51 6.26 -8.21 -16.03
C LYS A 51 7.79 -8.23 -15.88
N TYR A 52 8.38 -7.08 -15.53
CA TYR A 52 9.82 -6.97 -15.29
C TYR A 52 10.32 -7.91 -14.18
N ILE A 53 9.62 -8.00 -13.05
CA ILE A 53 10.02 -8.89 -11.94
C ILE A 53 9.93 -10.37 -12.34
N LEU A 54 8.90 -10.74 -13.10
CA LEU A 54 8.72 -12.11 -13.56
C LEU A 54 9.74 -12.51 -14.64
N THR A 55 10.08 -11.60 -15.57
CA THR A 55 10.99 -11.92 -16.68
C THR A 55 12.47 -11.74 -16.33
N GLU A 56 12.84 -10.62 -15.72
CA GLU A 56 14.26 -10.27 -15.50
C GLU A 56 14.80 -10.86 -14.20
N HIS A 57 13.95 -10.98 -13.17
CA HIS A 57 14.36 -11.50 -11.86
C HIS A 57 13.91 -12.95 -11.62
N ASN A 58 13.22 -13.55 -12.61
CA ASN A 58 12.78 -14.96 -12.62
C ASN A 58 11.98 -15.38 -11.36
N PHE A 59 11.19 -14.45 -10.80
CA PHE A 59 10.28 -14.74 -9.70
C PHE A 59 9.12 -15.61 -10.18
N LYS A 60 8.67 -16.56 -9.35
CA LYS A 60 7.53 -17.44 -9.68
C LYS A 60 6.18 -16.70 -9.68
N TYR A 61 6.05 -15.69 -8.82
CA TYR A 61 4.84 -14.89 -8.65
C TYR A 61 5.19 -13.56 -7.97
N VAL A 62 4.28 -12.59 -8.06
CA VAL A 62 4.42 -11.27 -7.43
C VAL A 62 3.20 -11.00 -6.53
N LEU A 63 3.46 -10.56 -5.30
CA LEU A 63 2.43 -10.15 -4.35
C LEU A 63 2.22 -8.63 -4.45
N THR A 64 1.24 -8.21 -5.25
CA THR A 64 0.97 -6.78 -5.48
C THR A 64 0.60 -6.00 -4.21
N GLY A 65 0.02 -6.66 -3.21
CA GLY A 65 -0.25 -6.06 -1.90
C GLY A 65 1.00 -5.59 -1.15
N LYS A 66 2.21 -6.02 -1.56
CA LYS A 66 3.47 -5.52 -1.00
C LYS A 66 3.91 -4.18 -1.58
N PHE A 67 3.29 -3.70 -2.66
CA PHE A 67 3.55 -2.38 -3.24
C PHE A 67 2.75 -1.25 -2.56
N GLN A 68 1.75 -1.58 -1.74
CA GLN A 68 0.88 -0.62 -1.07
C GLN A 68 1.50 -0.09 0.23
N THR A 69 1.02 1.07 0.67
CA THR A 69 1.46 1.75 1.91
C THR A 69 0.72 1.29 3.16
N ASP A 70 -0.16 0.29 3.08
CA ASP A 70 -0.99 -0.18 4.21
C ASP A 70 -0.16 -0.56 5.44
N ASN A 71 1.00 -1.20 5.25
CA ASN A 71 1.89 -1.56 6.37
C ASN A 71 2.44 -0.32 7.09
N LEU A 72 2.69 0.76 6.34
CA LEU A 72 3.13 2.04 6.89
C LEU A 72 1.97 2.72 7.65
N GLU A 73 0.75 2.68 7.09
CA GLU A 73 -0.45 3.20 7.76
C GLU A 73 -0.78 2.43 9.05
N ALA A 74 -0.61 1.11 9.04
CA ALA A 74 -0.73 0.26 10.22
C ALA A 74 0.31 0.66 11.28
N ARG A 75 1.55 0.94 10.89
CA ARG A 75 2.60 1.43 11.79
C ARG A 75 2.24 2.80 12.38
N PHE A 76 1.70 3.73 11.59
CA PHE A 76 1.18 4.99 12.10
C PHE A 76 0.00 4.80 13.06
N GLY A 77 -0.85 3.81 12.80
CA GLY A 77 -1.91 3.38 13.73
C GLY A 77 -1.36 2.97 15.09
N GLN A 78 -0.27 2.20 15.11
CA GLN A 78 0.40 1.79 16.35
C GLN A 78 0.92 3.01 17.13
N TYR A 79 1.54 3.99 16.47
CA TYR A 79 2.00 5.20 17.16
C TYR A 79 0.84 5.96 17.82
N ARG A 80 -0.27 6.14 17.10
CA ARG A 80 -1.47 6.78 17.66
C ARG A 80 -2.01 6.02 18.87
N GLN A 81 -2.14 4.70 18.78
CA GLN A 81 -2.61 3.86 19.88
C GLN A 81 -1.70 3.94 21.11
N MET A 82 -0.39 3.96 20.91
CA MET A 82 0.60 4.06 22.01
C MET A 82 0.63 5.45 22.67
N SER A 83 0.08 6.47 22.00
CA SER A 83 -0.15 7.82 22.53
C SER A 83 -1.59 8.04 22.99
N GLY A 84 -2.27 7.00 23.48
CA GLY A 84 -3.63 7.11 24.01
C GLY A 84 -4.69 7.36 22.93
N ALA A 85 -4.47 6.82 21.72
CA ALA A 85 -5.28 7.07 20.53
C ALA A 85 -5.32 8.55 20.08
N ASN A 86 -4.33 9.34 20.46
CA ASN A 86 -4.19 10.71 19.98
C ASN A 86 -3.87 10.73 18.48
N TYR A 87 -4.63 11.52 17.71
CA TYR A 87 -4.39 11.70 16.28
C TYR A 87 -3.17 12.58 16.00
N HIS A 88 -2.90 13.58 16.86
CA HIS A 88 -1.81 14.52 16.73
C HIS A 88 -0.62 14.08 17.60
N VAL A 89 0.07 13.04 17.14
CA VAL A 89 1.25 12.51 17.83
C VAL A 89 2.46 13.39 17.55
N THR A 90 3.17 13.80 18.60
CA THR A 90 4.42 14.55 18.47
C THR A 90 5.57 13.67 17.98
N VAL A 91 6.60 14.27 17.38
CA VAL A 91 7.80 13.55 16.92
C VAL A 91 8.48 12.81 18.08
N GLN A 92 8.49 13.41 19.28
CA GLN A 92 9.07 12.78 20.48
C GLN A 92 8.31 11.50 20.84
N GLU A 93 6.98 11.53 20.83
CA GLU A 93 6.15 10.37 21.11
C GLU A 93 6.33 9.27 20.06
N ILE A 94 6.42 9.61 18.77
CA ILE A 94 6.74 8.67 17.70
C ILE A 94 8.08 7.97 17.98
N LEU A 95 9.13 8.73 18.33
CA LEU A 95 10.44 8.16 18.62
C LEU A 95 10.42 7.23 19.84
N GLN A 96 9.65 7.56 20.88
CA GLN A 96 9.51 6.70 22.05
C GLN A 96 8.69 5.43 21.74
N ALA A 97 7.62 5.55 20.96
CA ALA A 97 6.83 4.42 20.50
C ALA A 97 7.66 3.49 19.60
N GLU A 98 8.44 4.04 18.68
CA GLU A 98 9.30 3.29 17.77
C GLU A 98 10.39 2.51 18.53
N LYS A 99 11.02 3.11 19.55
CA LYS A 99 11.95 2.39 20.43
C LYS A 99 11.29 1.17 21.09
N LYS A 100 10.09 1.36 21.64
CA LYS A 100 9.31 0.28 22.28
C LYS A 100 8.93 -0.81 21.28
N LEU A 101 8.44 -0.44 20.09
CA LEU A 101 8.06 -1.39 19.04
C LEU A 101 9.27 -2.18 18.50
N ARG A 102 10.43 -1.55 18.39
CA ARG A 102 11.67 -2.22 17.96
C ARG A 102 12.17 -3.23 18.99
N ILE A 103 12.13 -2.86 20.27
CA ILE A 103 12.47 -3.80 21.35
C ILE A 103 11.49 -4.98 21.34
N LYS A 104 10.18 -4.71 21.18
CA LYS A 104 9.16 -5.75 21.03
C LYS A 104 9.42 -6.67 19.83
N SER A 105 9.85 -6.13 18.69
CA SER A 105 10.06 -6.95 17.49
C SER A 105 11.31 -7.84 17.56
N VAL A 106 12.32 -7.44 18.33
CA VAL A 106 13.59 -8.17 18.44
C VAL A 106 13.60 -9.15 19.61
N LEU A 107 13.01 -8.78 20.75
CA LEU A 107 13.00 -9.62 21.94
C LEU A 107 11.79 -10.54 21.96
N THR A 108 12.03 -11.85 22.04
CA THR A 108 11.03 -12.84 22.42
C THR A 108 10.86 -12.77 23.94
N LEU A 109 9.72 -12.27 24.41
CA LEU A 109 9.44 -12.20 25.84
C LEU A 109 8.98 -13.56 26.34
N HIS A 110 9.78 -14.18 27.19
CA HIS A 110 9.42 -15.40 27.90
C HIS A 110 9.12 -15.05 29.37
N SER A 111 7.91 -15.35 29.82
CA SER A 111 7.49 -15.19 31.21
C SER A 111 7.51 -16.55 31.91
N ASP A 112 8.13 -16.63 33.08
CA ASP A 112 8.11 -17.85 33.90
C ASP A 112 6.69 -18.27 34.33
N LYS A 113 5.77 -17.31 34.42
CA LYS A 113 4.36 -17.57 34.80
C LYS A 113 3.44 -17.77 33.60
N TYR A 114 3.69 -17.08 32.50
CA TYR A 114 2.78 -17.04 31.34
C TYR A 114 3.37 -17.70 30.08
N GLY A 115 4.55 -18.30 30.18
CA GLY A 115 5.27 -18.94 29.08
C GLY A 115 5.77 -17.94 28.03
N THR A 116 5.99 -18.43 26.82
CA THR A 116 6.37 -17.60 25.67
C THR A 116 5.22 -16.67 25.30
N ILE A 117 5.42 -15.38 25.52
CA ILE A 117 4.43 -14.38 25.14
C ILE A 117 4.67 -14.04 23.67
N SER A 118 3.94 -14.71 22.77
CA SER A 118 3.82 -14.28 21.37
C SER A 118 2.86 -13.08 21.34
N LEU A 119 3.42 -11.87 21.27
CA LEU A 119 2.68 -10.59 21.25
C LEU A 119 2.46 -10.03 19.85
#